data_AF-A0A2G2QR67-F1
#
_entry.id   AF-A0A2G2QR67-F1
#
_cell.length_a   1.000
_cell.length_b   1.000
_cell.length_c   1.000
_cell.angle_alpha   90.00
_cell.angle_beta   90.00
_cell.angle_gamma   90.00
#
_symmetry.space_group_name_H-M   'P 1'
#
loop_
_entity.id
_entity.type
_entity.pdbx_description
1 polymer ?
#
loop_
_entity_poly.entity_id
_entity_poly.type
_entity_poly.pdbx_seq_one_letter_code
_entity_poly.pdbx_strand_id
1 'polypeptide(L)'
;MFGNDVRLKLKMACRLLGGQKSVANSAHIDNSNFGKWLKGQPTLSEENIQAVLTAMGLPDGEPDTKNIHCWNIKNSFLNNLSSALSLYFPYTAEMARAPWVVQGPSLKDTLGIGDAPNTLYALTDGKTRAILRMPRSVIIQENNVLPVIKWRNDTPEKSVLLIEEIKSGWVTGVPTVKEFDLAWNAQGHQVTDHDVLQAIKDADISNKEAVRRIKQKK
;
A
#
# COMPACT_ATOMS: atom_id res chain seq x y z
N MET A 1 18.29 19.99 15.12
CA MET A 1 18.22 20.47 13.71
C MET A 1 18.29 19.26 12.78
N PHE A 2 17.32 19.08 11.87
CA PHE A 2 17.32 17.95 10.92
C PHE A 2 18.47 18.08 9.92
N GLY A 3 19.31 17.05 9.83
CA GLY A 3 20.36 16.93 8.82
C GLY A 3 19.82 16.82 7.39
N ASN A 4 20.67 17.09 6.40
CA ASN A 4 20.29 17.09 4.99
C ASN A 4 19.70 15.74 4.52
N ASP A 5 20.22 14.62 5.03
CA ASP A 5 19.75 13.28 4.68
C ASP A 5 18.29 13.05 5.11
N VAL A 6 17.92 13.51 6.31
CA VAL A 6 16.54 13.37 6.79
C VAL A 6 15.59 14.24 5.96
N ARG A 7 16.00 15.46 5.61
CA ARG A 7 15.19 16.34 4.73
C ARG A 7 15.03 15.74 3.34
N LEU A 8 16.05 15.07 2.81
CA LEU A 8 15.93 14.35 1.54
C LEU A 8 14.94 13.18 1.64
N LYS A 9 14.98 12.39 2.70
CA LYS A 9 14.00 11.32 2.95
C LYS A 9 12.58 11.86 3.10
N LEU A 10 12.38 12.94 3.87
CA LEU A 10 11.09 13.63 3.99
C LEU A 10 10.58 14.11 2.63
N LYS A 11 11.46 14.73 1.82
CA LYS A 11 11.12 15.16 0.46
C LYS A 11 10.67 13.99 -0.43
N MET A 12 11.30 12.82 -0.31
CA MET A 12 10.88 11.63 -1.03
C MET A 12 9.54 11.09 -0.49
N ALA A 13 9.36 11.06 0.83
CA ALA A 13 8.13 10.62 1.49
C ALA A 13 6.91 11.50 1.12
N CYS A 14 7.10 12.79 0.83
CA CYS A 14 6.02 13.63 0.31
C CYS A 14 5.35 13.04 -0.95
N ARG A 15 6.07 12.23 -1.75
CA ARG A 15 5.50 11.58 -2.95
C ARG A 15 4.43 10.54 -2.60
N LEU A 16 4.55 9.87 -1.45
CA LEU A 16 3.54 8.93 -0.95
C LEU A 16 2.22 9.64 -0.59
N LEU A 17 2.32 10.94 -0.27
CA LEU A 17 1.23 11.78 0.23
C LEU A 17 0.67 12.74 -0.84
N GLY A 18 0.95 12.51 -2.13
CA GLY A 18 0.49 13.35 -3.23
C GLY A 18 1.36 14.58 -3.54
N GLY A 19 2.57 14.65 -2.97
CA GLY A 19 3.58 15.67 -3.22
C GLY A 19 3.71 16.72 -2.11
N GLN A 20 4.73 17.58 -2.23
CA GLN A 20 5.04 18.61 -1.22
C GLN A 20 3.86 19.54 -0.94
N LYS A 21 3.12 19.93 -1.99
CA LYS A 21 1.93 20.79 -1.86
C LYS A 21 0.83 20.14 -1.03
N SER A 22 0.61 18.83 -1.19
CA SER A 22 -0.41 18.09 -0.45
C SER A 22 -0.08 18.04 1.04
N VAL A 23 1.18 17.77 1.37
CA VAL A 23 1.68 17.79 2.76
C VAL A 23 1.58 19.19 3.36
N ALA A 24 2.03 20.23 2.64
CA ALA A 24 1.95 21.62 3.10
C ALA A 24 0.51 22.05 3.40
N ASN A 25 -0.43 21.72 2.50
CA ASN A 25 -1.85 21.99 2.71
C ASN A 25 -2.40 21.27 3.94
N SER A 26 -2.04 19.99 4.13
CA SER A 26 -2.49 19.18 5.27
C SER A 26 -1.93 19.70 6.61
N ALA A 27 -0.73 20.27 6.59
CA ALA A 27 -0.08 20.89 7.73
C ALA A 27 -0.45 22.38 7.91
N HIS A 28 -1.29 22.95 7.03
CA HIS A 28 -1.66 24.37 7.02
C HIS A 28 -0.47 25.33 6.93
N ILE A 29 0.55 25.00 6.13
CA ILE A 29 1.72 25.85 5.91
C ILE A 29 1.91 26.25 4.45
N ASP A 30 2.69 27.30 4.22
CA ASP A 30 3.06 27.72 2.87
C ASP A 30 4.01 26.71 2.19
N ASN A 31 3.62 26.28 0.98
CA ASN A 31 4.37 25.30 0.20
C ASN A 31 5.75 25.82 -0.26
N SER A 32 5.91 27.13 -0.50
CA SER A 32 7.21 27.71 -0.88
C SER A 32 8.20 27.65 0.29
N ASN A 33 7.76 28.03 1.48
CA ASN A 33 8.54 27.94 2.72
C ASN A 33 8.88 26.49 3.06
N PHE A 34 7.94 25.56 2.91
CA PHE A 34 8.22 24.13 3.09
C PHE A 34 9.27 23.62 2.08
N GLY A 35 9.12 23.96 0.81
CA GLY A 35 10.05 23.57 -0.25
C GLY A 35 11.46 24.11 -0.05
N LYS A 36 11.60 25.34 0.45
CA LYS A 36 12.89 25.93 0.84
C LYS A 36 13.49 25.24 2.05
N TRP A 37 12.66 24.89 3.04
CA TRP A 37 13.11 24.19 4.24
C TRP A 37 13.66 22.80 3.93
N LEU A 38 13.00 22.04 3.06
CA LEU A 38 13.49 20.75 2.57
C LEU A 38 14.85 20.84 1.84
N LYS A 39 15.23 22.04 1.37
CA LYS A 39 16.53 22.32 0.73
C LYS A 39 17.60 22.82 1.70
N GLY A 40 17.33 22.83 3.01
CA GLY A 40 18.30 23.26 4.02
C GLY A 40 18.04 24.66 4.59
N GLN A 41 17.14 25.46 4.00
CA GLN A 41 16.91 26.84 4.45
C GLN A 41 16.11 26.88 5.77
N PRO A 42 16.39 27.81 6.69
CA PRO A 42 15.66 27.91 7.96
C PRO A 42 14.35 28.70 7.80
N THR A 43 13.46 28.24 6.92
CA THR A 43 12.21 28.95 6.57
C THR A 43 10.97 28.50 7.33
N LEU A 44 11.09 27.47 8.18
CA LEU A 44 10.00 26.99 9.05
C LEU A 44 10.43 27.09 10.52
N SER A 45 9.48 27.48 11.38
CA SER A 45 9.59 27.38 12.83
C SER A 45 9.45 25.93 13.29
N GLU A 46 9.77 25.66 14.56
CA GLU A 46 9.66 24.32 15.13
C GLU A 46 8.22 23.80 15.15
N GLU A 47 7.25 24.68 15.44
CA GLU A 47 5.82 24.33 15.43
C GLU A 47 5.35 23.93 14.04
N ASN A 48 5.81 24.62 12.99
CA ASN A 48 5.48 24.29 11.61
C ASN A 48 6.17 23.00 11.15
N ILE A 49 7.39 22.72 11.64
CA ILE A 49 8.05 21.43 11.40
C ILE A 49 7.23 20.30 12.04
N GLN A 50 6.78 20.50 13.28
CA GLN A 50 5.95 19.54 14.00
C GLN A 50 4.61 19.28 13.30
N ALA A 51 3.96 20.33 12.78
CA ALA A 51 2.74 20.22 12.01
C ALA A 51 2.93 19.40 10.72
N VAL A 52 4.04 19.64 10.00
CA VAL A 52 4.41 18.84 8.82
C VAL A 52 4.64 17.38 9.19
N LEU A 53 5.44 17.12 10.21
CA LEU A 53 5.75 15.77 10.65
C LEU A 53 4.47 15.02 11.05
N THR A 54 3.59 15.66 11.81
CA THR A 54 2.27 15.11 12.17
C THR A 54 1.41 14.81 10.95
N ALA A 55 1.35 15.72 9.97
CA ALA A 55 0.61 15.51 8.72
C ALA A 55 1.20 14.37 7.86
N MET A 56 2.48 14.06 8.04
CA MET A 56 3.16 12.92 7.41
C MET A 56 3.02 11.62 8.24
N GLY A 57 2.35 11.64 9.40
CA GLY A 57 2.27 10.49 10.30
C GLY A 57 3.56 10.22 11.06
N LEU A 58 4.37 11.26 11.30
CA LEU A 58 5.66 11.20 11.99
C LEU A 58 5.70 12.12 13.22
N PRO A 59 4.69 12.15 14.11
CA PRO A 59 4.55 13.20 15.12
C PRO A 59 5.83 13.39 15.96
N ASP A 60 6.49 12.33 16.41
CA ASP A 60 7.72 12.46 17.21
C ASP A 60 8.99 12.23 16.38
N GLY A 61 8.92 12.44 15.06
CA GLY A 61 9.96 12.05 14.11
C GLY A 61 10.00 10.55 13.81
N GLU A 62 9.10 9.78 14.42
CA GLU A 62 8.94 8.34 14.23
C GLU A 62 7.58 7.99 13.63
N PRO A 63 7.48 6.87 12.87
CA PRO A 63 6.22 6.40 12.30
C PRO A 63 5.14 6.19 13.35
N ASP A 64 3.97 6.78 13.14
CA ASP A 64 2.81 6.53 14.01
C ASP A 64 2.43 5.04 13.95
N THR A 65 2.60 4.33 15.07
CA THR A 65 2.28 2.91 15.21
C THR A 65 0.83 2.67 15.66
N LYS A 66 0.10 3.72 16.05
CA LYS A 66 -1.29 3.63 16.52
C LYS A 66 -2.29 3.68 15.36
N ASN A 67 -1.90 4.26 14.23
CA ASN A 67 -2.72 4.41 13.05
C ASN A 67 -2.14 3.65 11.85
N ILE A 68 -2.97 3.47 10.81
CA ILE A 68 -2.54 2.89 9.54
C ILE A 68 -2.18 4.01 8.58
N HIS A 69 -0.95 4.00 8.09
CA HIS A 69 -0.49 4.89 7.05
C HIS A 69 -1.18 4.54 5.73
N CYS A 70 -1.85 5.50 5.11
CA CYS A 70 -2.60 5.28 3.87
C CYS A 70 -2.03 6.13 2.75
N TRP A 71 -1.49 5.49 1.72
CA TRP A 71 -0.83 6.17 0.61
C TRP A 71 -1.51 5.82 -0.71
N ASN A 72 -1.80 6.84 -1.52
CA ASN A 72 -2.38 6.68 -2.86
C ASN A 72 -1.36 7.15 -3.90
N ILE A 73 -0.64 6.21 -4.49
CA ILE A 73 0.41 6.49 -5.48
C ILE A 73 -0.21 6.59 -6.86
N LYS A 74 0.08 7.67 -7.60
CA LYS A 74 -0.31 7.81 -9.01
C LYS A 74 0.78 7.23 -9.93
N ASN A 75 0.40 6.78 -11.14
CA ASN A 75 1.26 6.07 -12.11
C ASN A 75 2.63 6.69 -12.38
N SER A 76 2.77 8.01 -12.26
CA SER A 76 4.01 8.74 -12.55
C SER A 76 5.16 8.54 -11.55
N PHE A 77 4.97 7.74 -10.49
CA PHE A 77 5.88 7.71 -9.33
C PHE A 77 6.49 6.34 -9.01
N LEU A 78 6.36 5.33 -9.87
CA LEU A 78 6.89 3.98 -9.59
C LEU A 78 8.42 3.92 -9.52
N ASN A 79 9.14 4.97 -9.93
CA ASN A 79 10.59 4.99 -9.85
C ASN A 79 11.05 5.26 -8.41
N ASN A 80 11.48 4.18 -7.74
CA ASN A 80 12.21 4.16 -6.47
C ASN A 80 11.42 4.71 -5.25
N LEU A 81 10.50 3.88 -4.75
CA LEU A 81 9.77 4.11 -3.49
C LEU A 81 10.62 3.78 -2.25
N SER A 82 11.71 3.01 -2.41
CA SER A 82 12.54 2.53 -1.28
C SER A 82 12.97 3.67 -0.34
N SER A 83 13.47 4.79 -0.87
CA SER A 83 13.90 5.93 -0.04
C SER A 83 12.77 6.54 0.78
N ALA A 84 11.56 6.62 0.21
CA ALA A 84 10.38 7.12 0.91
C ALA A 84 9.91 6.12 1.99
N LEU A 85 9.88 4.83 1.64
CA LEU A 85 9.46 3.76 2.55
C LEU A 85 10.44 3.55 3.70
N SER A 86 11.74 3.80 3.50
CA SER A 86 12.77 3.69 4.55
C SER A 86 12.55 4.65 5.72
N LEU A 87 11.74 5.70 5.53
CA LEU A 87 11.36 6.61 6.60
C LEU A 87 10.34 5.98 7.55
N TYR A 88 9.48 5.11 7.02
CA TYR A 88 8.44 4.41 7.78
C TYR A 88 8.87 3.02 8.25
N PHE A 89 9.81 2.39 7.53
CA PHE A 89 10.31 1.04 7.77
C PHE A 89 11.85 1.05 7.71
N PRO A 90 12.54 1.52 8.78
CA PRO A 90 13.98 1.73 8.74
C PRO A 90 14.81 0.45 8.69
N TYR A 91 14.29 -0.67 9.20
CA TYR A 91 14.99 -1.96 9.23
C TYR A 91 14.57 -2.87 8.08
N THR A 92 13.27 -3.12 7.95
CA THR A 92 12.61 -3.77 6.81
C THR A 92 11.10 -3.84 7.12
N ALA A 93 10.28 -4.10 6.11
CA ALA A 93 8.89 -4.51 6.30
C ALA A 93 8.49 -5.61 5.33
N GLU A 94 7.44 -6.32 5.69
CA GLU A 94 6.79 -7.31 4.85
C GLU A 94 5.63 -6.67 4.09
N MET A 95 5.39 -7.13 2.87
CA MET A 95 4.21 -6.76 2.09
C MET A 95 3.39 -7.97 1.66
N ALA A 96 2.07 -7.76 1.60
CA ALA A 96 1.09 -8.66 1.03
C ALA A 96 0.11 -7.89 0.14
N ARG A 97 -0.32 -8.50 -0.97
CA ARG A 97 -1.26 -7.89 -1.92
C ARG A 97 -2.70 -8.26 -1.61
N ALA A 98 -3.65 -7.39 -1.92
CA ALA A 98 -5.06 -7.73 -1.84
C ALA A 98 -5.44 -8.90 -2.78
N PRO A 99 -6.47 -9.69 -2.43
CA PRO A 99 -6.78 -10.94 -3.14
C PRO A 99 -7.33 -10.73 -4.56
N TRP A 100 -7.86 -9.54 -4.86
CA TRP A 100 -8.34 -9.17 -6.20
C TRP A 100 -7.25 -8.69 -7.15
N VAL A 101 -6.00 -8.54 -6.67
CA VAL A 101 -4.87 -8.14 -7.53
C VAL A 101 -4.37 -9.35 -8.30
N VAL A 102 -4.74 -9.44 -9.58
CA VAL A 102 -4.28 -10.49 -10.49
C VAL A 102 -2.95 -10.08 -11.12
N GLN A 103 -1.95 -10.97 -11.09
CA GLN A 103 -0.72 -10.81 -11.87
C GLN A 103 -0.93 -11.30 -13.30
N GLY A 104 -0.51 -10.48 -14.27
CA GLY A 104 -0.54 -10.81 -15.70
C GLY A 104 -1.20 -9.73 -16.55
N PRO A 105 -0.95 -9.71 -17.87
CA PRO A 105 -1.56 -8.74 -18.77
C PRO A 105 -3.06 -9.04 -18.89
N SER A 106 -3.88 -8.27 -18.19
CA SER A 106 -5.31 -8.23 -18.41
C SER A 106 -5.63 -6.98 -19.20
N LEU A 107 -5.95 -7.14 -20.49
CA LEU A 107 -6.37 -6.04 -21.36
C LEU A 107 -7.54 -5.24 -20.76
N LYS A 108 -8.47 -5.90 -20.04
CA LYS A 108 -9.56 -5.22 -19.33
C LYS A 108 -9.02 -4.32 -18.22
N ASP A 109 -8.04 -4.79 -17.44
CA ASP A 109 -7.45 -4.00 -16.36
C ASP A 109 -6.55 -2.89 -16.91
N THR A 110 -5.76 -3.16 -17.96
CA THR A 110 -4.87 -2.18 -18.61
C THR A 110 -5.65 -1.06 -19.32
N LEU A 111 -6.82 -1.38 -19.89
CA LEU A 111 -7.71 -0.41 -20.54
C LEU A 111 -8.71 0.24 -19.57
N GLY A 112 -8.68 -0.11 -18.29
CA GLY A 112 -9.58 0.46 -17.27
C GLY A 112 -11.05 0.05 -17.41
N ILE A 113 -11.34 -1.06 -18.08
CA ILE A 113 -12.70 -1.54 -18.36
C ILE A 113 -13.18 -2.42 -17.18
N GLY A 114 -14.11 -1.91 -16.38
CA GLY A 114 -14.82 -2.64 -15.30
C GLY A 114 -14.65 -2.04 -13.88
N ASP A 115 -15.38 -2.57 -12.91
CA ASP A 115 -15.48 -2.03 -11.53
C ASP A 115 -14.38 -2.55 -10.57
N ALA A 116 -13.28 -3.09 -11.08
CA ALA A 116 -12.28 -3.69 -10.21
C ALA A 116 -11.56 -2.63 -9.36
N PRO A 117 -11.39 -2.87 -8.04
CA PRO A 117 -10.76 -1.90 -7.15
C PRO A 117 -9.31 -1.59 -7.50
N ASN A 118 -8.82 -0.49 -6.93
CA ASN A 118 -7.41 -0.13 -6.99
C ASN A 118 -6.53 -1.29 -6.52
N THR A 119 -5.31 -1.35 -7.08
CA THR A 119 -4.29 -2.28 -6.63
C THR A 119 -3.89 -1.89 -5.22
N LEU A 120 -3.92 -2.85 -4.29
CA LEU A 120 -3.66 -2.62 -2.87
C LEU A 120 -2.57 -3.56 -2.35
N TYR A 121 -1.63 -2.97 -1.62
CA TYR A 121 -0.63 -3.68 -0.82
C TYR A 121 -0.75 -3.26 0.63
N ALA A 122 -0.81 -4.23 1.53
CA ALA A 122 -0.60 -4.02 2.96
C ALA A 122 0.88 -4.20 3.28
N LEU A 123 1.42 -3.35 4.14
CA LEU A 123 2.81 -3.40 4.59
C LEU A 123 2.87 -3.33 6.11
N THR A 124 3.76 -4.10 6.74
CA THR A 124 4.05 -3.97 8.17
C THR A 124 5.40 -4.55 8.56
N ASP A 125 6.02 -3.98 9.59
CA ASP A 125 7.19 -4.51 10.31
C ASP A 125 6.81 -5.14 11.67
N GLY A 126 5.51 -5.35 11.91
CA GLY A 126 4.92 -5.79 13.18
C GLY A 126 4.54 -4.65 14.13
N LYS A 127 5.00 -3.41 13.91
CA LYS A 127 4.63 -2.22 14.70
C LYS A 127 3.91 -1.19 13.85
N THR A 128 4.53 -0.77 12.76
CA THR A 128 4.01 0.18 11.79
C THR A 128 3.15 -0.55 10.79
N ARG A 129 1.99 0.02 10.44
CA ARG A 129 1.05 -0.57 9.49
C ARG A 129 0.81 0.42 8.37
N ALA A 130 0.87 -0.02 7.13
CA ALA A 130 0.62 0.83 5.99
C ALA A 130 -0.19 0.12 4.90
N ILE A 131 -0.90 0.93 4.12
CA ILE A 131 -1.57 0.52 2.90
C ILE A 131 -1.09 1.40 1.77
N LEU A 132 -0.58 0.75 0.74
CA LEU A 132 -0.20 1.37 -0.51
C LEU A 132 -1.26 1.04 -1.57
N ARG A 133 -1.91 2.08 -2.08
CA ARG A 133 -2.87 2.00 -3.18
C ARG A 133 -2.26 2.55 -4.44
N MET A 134 -2.53 1.86 -5.54
CA MET A 134 -2.12 2.28 -6.87
C MET A 134 -3.29 2.09 -7.83
N PRO A 135 -3.27 2.77 -9.00
CA PRO A 135 -4.25 2.50 -10.02
C PRO A 135 -4.27 1.02 -10.39
N ARG A 136 -5.42 0.60 -10.88
CA ARG A 136 -5.67 -0.76 -11.34
C ARG A 136 -4.56 -1.21 -12.31
N SER A 137 -4.18 -2.48 -12.21
CA SER A 137 -3.10 -3.13 -13.02
C SER A 137 -1.69 -2.68 -12.74
N VAL A 138 -1.49 -1.66 -11.92
CA VAL A 138 -0.15 -1.16 -11.62
C VAL A 138 0.42 -2.03 -10.52
N ILE A 139 1.42 -2.82 -10.87
CA ILE A 139 2.07 -3.75 -9.96
C ILE A 139 3.42 -3.16 -9.53
N ILE A 140 3.74 -3.26 -8.23
CA ILE A 140 5.07 -2.92 -7.74
C ILE A 140 6.06 -3.90 -8.34
N GLN A 141 7.11 -3.38 -8.97
CA GLN A 141 8.29 -4.17 -9.30
C GLN A 141 9.21 -4.20 -8.09
N GLU A 142 9.90 -5.31 -7.85
CA GLU A 142 10.76 -5.48 -6.66
C GLU A 142 11.83 -4.39 -6.55
N ASN A 143 12.43 -4.00 -7.68
CA ASN A 143 13.39 -2.89 -7.75
C ASN A 143 12.82 -1.54 -7.31
N ASN A 144 11.51 -1.36 -7.19
CA ASN A 144 10.89 -0.13 -6.72
C ASN A 144 10.92 -0.02 -5.19
N VAL A 145 10.95 -1.13 -4.48
CA VAL A 145 10.76 -1.19 -3.01
C VAL A 145 11.90 -1.86 -2.26
N LEU A 146 12.73 -2.66 -2.93
CA LEU A 146 13.96 -3.20 -2.36
C LEU A 146 14.98 -2.08 -2.07
N PRO A 147 15.84 -2.25 -1.04
CA PRO A 147 15.92 -3.40 -0.13
C PRO A 147 14.97 -3.32 1.07
N VAL A 148 14.13 -2.28 1.15
CA VAL A 148 13.38 -1.92 2.36
C VAL A 148 12.21 -2.89 2.60
N ILE A 149 11.54 -3.31 1.54
CA ILE A 149 10.34 -4.16 1.63
C ILE A 149 10.61 -5.52 1.00
N LYS A 150 10.21 -6.58 1.70
CA LYS A 150 10.19 -7.97 1.22
C LYS A 150 8.77 -8.51 1.16
N TRP A 151 8.53 -9.53 0.36
CA TRP A 151 7.27 -10.27 0.37
C TRP A 151 7.12 -11.08 1.67
N ARG A 152 5.93 -11.08 2.29
CA ARG A 152 5.65 -11.82 3.54
C ARG A 152 5.97 -13.31 3.42
N ASN A 153 5.69 -13.91 2.27
CA ASN A 153 5.88 -15.34 1.98
C ASN A 153 6.83 -15.55 0.78
N ASP A 154 7.91 -14.75 0.72
CA ASP A 154 8.98 -14.73 -0.29
C ASP A 154 8.57 -14.31 -1.71
N THR A 155 7.36 -14.65 -2.15
CA THR A 155 6.87 -14.33 -3.49
C THR A 155 5.56 -13.55 -3.46
N PRO A 156 5.27 -12.73 -4.49
CA PRO A 156 4.00 -12.03 -4.59
C PRO A 156 2.78 -12.97 -4.59
N GLU A 157 2.92 -14.17 -5.18
CA GLU A 157 1.82 -15.13 -5.37
C GLU A 157 1.41 -15.76 -4.05
N LYS A 158 2.38 -16.03 -3.17
CA LYS A 158 2.15 -16.56 -1.82
C LYS A 158 1.78 -15.47 -0.82
N SER A 159 2.09 -14.21 -1.12
CA SER A 159 1.88 -13.07 -0.22
C SER A 159 0.52 -12.40 -0.47
N VAL A 160 -0.55 -13.18 -0.42
CA VAL A 160 -1.93 -12.67 -0.54
C VAL A 160 -2.50 -12.35 0.84
N LEU A 161 -3.03 -11.14 0.98
CA LEU A 161 -3.76 -10.70 2.15
C LEU A 161 -5.17 -11.27 2.11
N LEU A 162 -5.63 -11.83 3.22
CA LEU A 162 -6.95 -12.47 3.28
C LEU A 162 -7.93 -11.51 3.91
N ILE A 163 -8.80 -10.98 3.07
CA ILE A 163 -9.83 -10.04 3.47
C ILE A 163 -11.15 -10.78 3.32
N GLU A 164 -11.71 -11.24 4.45
CA GLU A 164 -12.96 -12.02 4.47
C GLU A 164 -14.13 -11.21 3.89
N GLU A 165 -14.20 -9.92 4.23
CA GLU A 165 -15.24 -9.00 3.78
C GLU A 165 -14.62 -7.71 3.21
N ILE A 166 -14.87 -7.46 1.92
CA ILE A 166 -14.36 -6.27 1.22
C ILE A 166 -15.21 -5.05 1.60
N LYS A 167 -14.87 -4.44 2.73
CA LYS A 167 -15.47 -3.18 3.19
C LYS A 167 -14.86 -1.96 2.50
N SER A 168 -15.58 -0.84 2.52
CA SER A 168 -15.14 0.44 1.92
C SER A 168 -13.78 0.92 2.44
N GLY A 169 -13.43 0.63 3.70
CA GLY A 169 -12.12 0.95 4.27
C GLY A 169 -10.94 0.34 3.50
N TRP A 170 -11.10 -0.86 2.95
CA TRP A 170 -10.07 -1.49 2.11
C TRP A 170 -10.03 -0.88 0.71
N VAL A 171 -11.19 -0.62 0.11
CA VAL A 171 -11.32 -0.16 -1.28
C VAL A 171 -10.93 1.32 -1.44
N THR A 172 -11.56 2.20 -0.66
CA THR A 172 -11.48 3.66 -0.83
C THR A 172 -11.04 4.41 0.43
N GLY A 173 -11.11 3.80 1.60
CA GLY A 173 -10.83 4.44 2.89
C GLY A 173 -9.54 3.98 3.57
N VAL A 174 -9.55 4.01 4.90
CA VAL A 174 -8.52 3.39 5.75
C VAL A 174 -9.25 2.34 6.60
N PRO A 175 -8.86 1.06 6.58
CA PRO A 175 -9.43 0.08 7.49
C PRO A 175 -9.00 0.41 8.92
N THR A 176 -9.69 -0.15 9.90
CA THR A 176 -9.26 -0.04 11.30
C THR A 176 -8.02 -0.89 11.55
N VAL A 177 -7.25 -0.57 12.60
CA VAL A 177 -6.10 -1.40 13.04
C VAL A 177 -6.51 -2.86 13.26
N LYS A 178 -7.67 -3.08 13.88
CA LYS A 178 -8.22 -4.42 14.10
C LYS A 178 -8.47 -5.17 12.79
N GLU A 179 -9.08 -4.51 11.80
CA GLU A 179 -9.33 -5.12 10.49
C GLU A 179 -8.03 -5.45 9.76
N PHE A 180 -7.04 -4.55 9.82
CA PHE A 180 -5.71 -4.80 9.25
C PHE A 180 -5.05 -6.01 9.90
N ASP A 181 -5.02 -6.05 11.24
CA ASP A 181 -4.36 -7.14 11.98
C ASP A 181 -5.06 -8.47 11.77
N LEU A 182 -6.39 -8.49 11.69
CA LEU A 182 -7.15 -9.70 11.35
C LEU A 182 -6.80 -10.18 9.94
N ALA A 183 -6.81 -9.29 8.94
CA ALA A 183 -6.48 -9.66 7.56
C ALA A 183 -5.01 -10.08 7.38
N TRP A 184 -4.10 -9.48 8.15
CA TRP A 184 -2.67 -9.80 8.12
C TRP A 184 -2.36 -11.15 8.76
N ASN A 185 -2.97 -11.43 9.90
CA ASN A 185 -2.75 -12.66 10.65
C ASN A 185 -3.68 -13.80 10.25
N ALA A 186 -4.70 -13.52 9.43
CA ALA A 186 -5.52 -14.55 8.82
C ALA A 186 -4.60 -15.52 8.07
N GLN A 187 -4.60 -16.76 8.52
CA GLN A 187 -4.00 -17.86 7.79
C GLN A 187 -5.05 -18.39 6.84
N GLY A 188 -4.77 -18.27 5.55
CA GLY A 188 -5.63 -18.85 4.53
C GLY A 188 -5.29 -20.30 4.39
N HIS A 189 -6.32 -21.13 4.33
CA HIS A 189 -6.21 -22.28 3.45
C HIS A 189 -5.88 -21.74 2.06
N GLN A 190 -4.68 -22.05 1.55
CA GLN A 190 -4.43 -21.93 0.12
C GLN A 190 -5.50 -22.79 -0.55
N VAL A 191 -6.40 -22.18 -1.33
CA VAL A 191 -7.36 -22.94 -2.13
C VAL A 191 -6.53 -23.74 -3.13
N THR A 192 -6.43 -25.03 -2.89
CA THR A 192 -5.72 -25.99 -3.72
C THR A 192 -6.63 -26.46 -4.84
N ASP A 193 -6.04 -27.11 -5.87
CA ASP A 193 -6.82 -27.81 -6.89
C ASP A 193 -7.76 -28.86 -6.25
N HIS A 194 -7.37 -29.42 -5.10
CA HIS A 194 -8.20 -30.34 -4.32
C HIS A 194 -9.44 -29.64 -3.74
N ASP A 195 -9.30 -28.43 -3.21
CA ASP A 195 -10.43 -27.67 -2.67
C ASP A 195 -11.42 -27.27 -3.78
N VAL A 196 -10.92 -26.97 -4.98
CA VAL A 196 -11.74 -26.72 -6.16
C VAL A 196 -12.51 -27.98 -6.57
N LEU A 197 -11.84 -29.13 -6.63
CA LEU A 197 -12.47 -30.41 -6.97
C LEU A 197 -13.49 -30.83 -5.90
N GLN A 198 -13.21 -30.58 -4.63
CA GLN A 198 -14.11 -30.87 -3.52
C GLN A 198 -15.36 -29.98 -3.60
N ALA A 199 -15.21 -28.67 -3.83
CA ALA A 199 -16.34 -27.76 -4.02
C ALA A 199 -17.22 -28.13 -5.24
N ILE A 200 -16.62 -28.65 -6.32
CA ILE A 200 -17.37 -29.15 -7.48
C ILE A 200 -18.20 -30.39 -7.10
N LYS A 201 -17.62 -31.31 -6.32
CA LYS A 201 -18.32 -32.50 -5.81
C LYS A 201 -19.43 -32.12 -4.85
N ASP A 202 -19.18 -31.21 -3.91
CA ASP A 202 -20.15 -30.78 -2.90
C ASP A 202 -21.33 -30.02 -3.53
N ALA A 203 -21.09 -29.35 -4.66
CA ALA A 203 -22.13 -28.68 -5.44
C ALA A 203 -22.91 -29.63 -6.38
N ASP A 204 -22.57 -30.92 -6.42
CA ASP A 204 -23.15 -31.94 -7.31
C ASP A 204 -23.22 -31.51 -8.79
N ILE A 205 -22.16 -30.86 -9.27
CA ILE A 205 -22.04 -30.42 -10.67
C ILE A 205 -20.90 -31.13 -11.37
N SER A 206 -21.06 -31.40 -12.66
CA SER A 206 -19.96 -31.95 -13.46
C SER A 206 -18.84 -30.92 -13.66
N ASN A 207 -17.60 -31.40 -13.82
CA ASN A 207 -16.45 -30.55 -14.18
C ASN A 207 -16.73 -29.68 -15.43
N LYS A 208 -17.43 -30.24 -16.42
CA LYS A 208 -17.79 -29.53 -17.65
C LYS A 208 -18.75 -28.37 -17.39
N GLU A 209 -19.70 -28.57 -16.48
CA GLU A 209 -20.66 -27.54 -16.06
C GLU A 209 -20.00 -26.46 -15.18
N ALA A 210 -19.11 -26.85 -14.27
CA ALA A 210 -18.31 -25.91 -13.49
C ALA A 210 -17.47 -24.99 -14.41
N VAL A 211 -16.77 -25.56 -15.38
CA VAL A 211 -16.00 -24.80 -16.39
C VAL A 211 -16.91 -23.92 -17.24
N ARG A 212 -18.11 -24.39 -17.63
CA ARG A 212 -19.08 -23.59 -18.38
C ARG A 212 -19.52 -22.36 -17.58
N ARG A 213 -19.85 -22.53 -16.30
CA ARG A 213 -20.27 -21.42 -15.41
C ARG A 213 -19.15 -20.39 -15.20
N ILE A 214 -17.91 -20.84 -15.06
CA ILE A 214 -16.75 -19.94 -14.97
C ILE A 214 -16.55 -19.17 -16.28
N LYS A 215 -16.71 -19.83 -17.43
CA LYS A 215 -16.59 -19.21 -18.76
C LYS A 215 -17.72 -18.24 -19.09
N GLN A 216 -18.92 -18.44 -18.54
CA GLN A 216 -20.08 -17.56 -18.76
C GLN A 216 -20.10 -16.30 -17.89
N LYS A 217 -19.30 -16.25 -16.81
CA LYS A 217 -19.14 -15.06 -15.95
C LYS A 217 -18.03 -14.10 -16.43
N LYS A 218 -17.43 -14.32 -17.60
CA LYS A 218 -16.39 -13.45 -18.20
C LYS A 218 -16.97 -12.49 -19.24
#